data_AF-A0A7Y8J1R0-F1
#
_entry.id   AF-A0A7Y8J1R0-F1
#
_cell.length_a   1.000
_cell.length_b   1.000
_cell.length_c   1.000
_cell.angle_alpha   90.00
_cell.angle_beta   90.00
_cell.angle_gamma   90.00
#
_symmetry.space_group_name_H-M   'P 1'
#
loop_
_entity.id
_entity.type
_entity.pdbx_description
1 polymer ?
#
loop_
_entity_poly.entity_id
_entity_poly.type
_entity_poly.pdbx_seq_one_letter_code
_entity_poly.pdbx_strand_id
1 'polypeptide(L)'
;MIDAADIQSIHDASLKLLTDIGVSFTDSESLEFLARAGADVDRATQAARIPDRLVHETLDRCGKQYFLHGRAAERRVRFGAGEFILVSSPGQFAWIEEDGTVRREPALADTRLADRIGDALEEINIVGGMGMALDIPAHCRDVFMAAELVKGTSKVTQVWISGGDRRASFWRCARRCAAARRRTAGSLCCTALSSR
;
A
#
# COMPACT_ATOMS: atom_id res chain seq x y z
N MET A 1 22.47 3.59 -17.39
CA MET A 1 21.49 4.70 -17.35
C MET A 1 20.87 4.78 -18.72
N ILE A 2 19.54 4.84 -18.80
CA ILE A 2 18.80 5.06 -20.05
C ILE A 2 18.82 6.55 -20.39
N ASP A 3 18.87 6.91 -21.66
CA ASP A 3 18.90 8.30 -22.10
C ASP A 3 17.50 8.92 -22.25
N ALA A 4 17.42 10.18 -22.66
CA ALA A 4 16.15 10.88 -22.82
C ALA A 4 15.29 10.31 -23.97
N ALA A 5 15.92 9.79 -25.03
CA ALA A 5 15.21 9.19 -26.15
C ALA A 5 14.64 7.83 -25.75
N ASP A 6 15.38 7.03 -24.98
CA ASP A 6 14.90 5.78 -24.40
C ASP A 6 13.71 6.02 -23.46
N ILE A 7 13.78 7.04 -22.61
CA ILE A 7 12.67 7.41 -21.70
C ILE A 7 11.42 7.76 -22.52
N GLN A 8 11.56 8.60 -23.55
CA GLN A 8 10.44 8.97 -24.42
C GLN A 8 9.87 7.74 -25.14
N SER A 9 10.73 6.86 -25.65
CA SER A 9 10.31 5.63 -26.32
C SER A 9 9.50 4.71 -25.40
N ILE A 10 9.94 4.52 -24.16
CA ILE A 10 9.21 3.73 -23.16
C ILE A 10 7.87 4.39 -22.82
N HIS A 11 7.86 5.72 -22.70
CA HIS A 11 6.64 6.47 -22.41
C HIS A 11 5.60 6.31 -23.53
N ASP A 12 5.99 6.57 -24.77
CA ASP A 12 5.11 6.47 -25.95
C ASP A 12 4.59 5.03 -26.14
N ALA A 13 5.47 4.03 -25.96
CA ALA A 13 5.07 2.63 -26.02
C ALA A 13 4.08 2.28 -24.91
N SER A 14 4.27 2.78 -23.69
CA SER A 14 3.36 2.54 -22.55
C SER A 14 1.99 3.17 -22.82
N LEU A 15 1.94 4.40 -23.33
CA LEU A 15 0.69 5.07 -23.70
C LEU A 15 -0.05 4.34 -24.80
N LYS A 16 0.68 3.83 -25.80
CA LYS A 16 0.11 3.00 -26.87
C LYS A 16 -0.47 1.70 -26.33
N LEU A 17 0.23 1.00 -25.42
CA LEU A 17 -0.30 -0.21 -24.79
C LEU A 17 -1.58 0.08 -24.00
N LEU A 18 -1.61 1.17 -23.23
CA LEU A 18 -2.79 1.58 -22.47
C LEU A 18 -3.97 1.95 -23.38
N THR A 19 -3.71 2.62 -24.52
CA THR A 19 -4.74 3.07 -25.45
C THR A 19 -5.25 1.95 -26.36
N ASP A 20 -4.37 1.15 -26.94
CA ASP A 20 -4.72 0.15 -27.96
C ASP A 20 -5.14 -1.20 -27.35
N ILE A 21 -4.44 -1.62 -26.28
CA ILE A 21 -4.66 -2.94 -25.64
C ILE A 21 -5.49 -2.78 -24.36
N GLY A 22 -5.14 -1.82 -23.50
CA GLY A 22 -5.79 -1.61 -22.22
C GLY A 22 -5.38 -2.60 -21.13
N VAL A 23 -6.11 -2.57 -20.02
CA VAL A 23 -5.87 -3.42 -18.84
C VAL A 23 -7.16 -4.15 -18.46
N SER A 24 -7.06 -5.45 -18.14
CA SER A 24 -8.21 -6.26 -17.71
C SER A 24 -8.49 -6.06 -16.22
N PHE A 25 -9.76 -5.85 -15.87
CA PHE A 25 -10.24 -5.69 -14.50
C PHE A 25 -11.36 -6.68 -14.22
N THR A 26 -11.17 -7.53 -13.20
CA THR A 26 -12.20 -8.50 -12.79
C THR A 26 -13.38 -7.85 -12.07
N ASP A 27 -13.17 -6.65 -11.51
CA ASP A 27 -14.14 -5.90 -10.72
C ASP A 27 -14.95 -4.92 -11.59
N SER A 28 -16.29 -5.08 -11.58
CA SER A 28 -17.19 -4.28 -12.41
C SER A 28 -17.32 -2.83 -11.93
N GLU A 29 -17.15 -2.56 -10.64
CA GLU A 29 -17.16 -1.21 -10.08
C GLU A 29 -15.95 -0.40 -10.57
N SER A 30 -14.76 -1.03 -10.62
CA SER A 30 -13.55 -0.44 -11.19
C SER A 30 -13.72 -0.11 -12.68
N LEU A 31 -14.33 -1.02 -13.45
CA LEU A 31 -14.64 -0.77 -14.87
C LEU A 31 -15.62 0.40 -15.05
N GLU A 32 -16.63 0.50 -14.19
CA GLU A 32 -17.59 1.62 -14.23
C GLU A 32 -16.90 2.95 -13.89
N PHE A 33 -16.04 2.95 -12.88
CA PHE A 33 -15.25 4.13 -12.53
C PHE A 33 -14.36 4.60 -13.69
N LEU A 34 -13.68 3.66 -14.36
CA LEU A 34 -12.83 3.97 -15.51
C LEU A 34 -13.65 4.49 -16.71
N ALA A 35 -14.80 3.87 -17.00
CA ALA A 35 -15.70 4.35 -18.04
C ALA A 35 -16.16 5.80 -17.77
N ARG A 36 -16.55 6.09 -16.52
CA ARG A 36 -16.94 7.44 -16.09
C ARG A 36 -15.79 8.45 -16.15
N ALA A 37 -14.55 8.01 -15.94
CA ALA A 37 -13.37 8.83 -16.12
C ALA A 37 -13.02 9.07 -17.60
N GLY A 38 -13.67 8.37 -18.53
CA GLY A 38 -13.48 8.52 -19.97
C GLY A 38 -12.56 7.49 -20.61
N ALA A 39 -12.32 6.34 -19.94
CA ALA A 39 -11.72 5.17 -20.56
C ALA A 39 -12.74 4.45 -21.47
N ASP A 40 -12.26 3.80 -22.52
CA ASP A 40 -13.07 2.95 -23.38
C ASP A 40 -13.10 1.53 -22.80
N VAL A 41 -14.27 1.09 -22.36
CA VAL A 41 -14.43 -0.18 -21.62
C VAL A 41 -15.15 -1.22 -22.47
N ASP A 42 -14.43 -2.29 -22.79
CA ASP A 42 -15.00 -3.50 -23.36
C ASP A 42 -15.50 -4.40 -22.22
N ARG A 43 -16.83 -4.47 -22.08
CA ARG A 43 -17.49 -5.29 -21.05
C ARG A 43 -17.44 -6.78 -21.34
N ALA A 44 -17.24 -7.20 -22.60
CA ALA A 44 -17.15 -8.60 -22.96
C ALA A 44 -15.79 -9.19 -22.56
N THR A 45 -14.71 -8.42 -22.76
CA THR A 45 -13.34 -8.83 -22.36
C THR A 45 -12.93 -8.32 -20.98
N GLN A 46 -13.79 -7.52 -20.33
CA GLN A 46 -13.51 -6.83 -19.07
C GLN A 46 -12.23 -5.99 -19.12
N ALA A 47 -11.95 -5.37 -20.27
CA ALA A 47 -10.76 -4.56 -20.49
C ALA A 47 -11.11 -3.07 -20.57
N ALA A 48 -10.29 -2.23 -19.94
CA ALA A 48 -10.37 -0.78 -20.04
C ALA A 48 -9.16 -0.24 -20.81
N ARG A 49 -9.42 0.36 -21.98
CA ARG A 49 -8.46 1.13 -22.78
C ARG A 49 -8.41 2.56 -22.25
N ILE A 50 -7.23 2.98 -21.80
CA ILE A 50 -7.01 4.27 -21.14
C ILE A 50 -6.36 5.21 -22.14
N PRO A 51 -7.10 6.23 -22.66
CA PRO A 51 -6.55 7.12 -23.66
C PRO A 51 -5.47 8.02 -23.07
N ASP A 52 -4.51 8.39 -23.92
CA ASP A 52 -3.41 9.29 -23.60
C ASP A 52 -3.81 10.55 -22.80
N ARG A 53 -4.85 11.26 -23.27
CA ARG A 53 -5.35 12.45 -22.55
C ARG A 53 -5.69 12.17 -21.09
N LEU A 54 -6.29 11.01 -20.81
CA LEU A 54 -6.74 10.66 -19.45
C LEU A 54 -5.54 10.36 -18.55
N VAL A 55 -4.48 9.77 -19.11
CA VAL A 55 -3.20 9.57 -18.39
C VAL A 55 -2.61 10.93 -18.03
N HIS A 56 -2.44 11.83 -19.00
CA HIS A 56 -1.85 13.15 -18.77
C HIS A 56 -2.69 14.02 -17.81
N GLU A 57 -4.01 14.13 -18.03
CA GLU A 57 -4.92 14.86 -17.14
C GLU A 57 -4.88 14.34 -15.69
N THR A 58 -4.64 13.04 -15.51
CA THR A 58 -4.53 12.44 -14.17
C THR A 58 -3.15 12.70 -13.56
N LEU A 59 -2.07 12.55 -14.31
CA LEU A 59 -0.71 12.82 -13.85
C LEU A 59 -0.50 14.29 -13.44
N ASP A 60 -1.16 15.22 -14.11
CA ASP A 60 -1.13 16.66 -13.78
C ASP A 60 -1.87 16.97 -12.47
N ARG A 61 -2.93 16.22 -12.15
CA ARG A 61 -3.67 16.33 -10.88
C ARG A 61 -2.99 15.60 -9.73
N CYS A 62 -2.14 14.61 -10.01
CA CYS A 62 -1.45 13.85 -8.99
C CYS A 62 -0.37 14.70 -8.29
N GLY A 63 -0.47 14.77 -6.95
CA GLY A 63 0.56 15.40 -6.13
C GLY A 63 1.91 14.68 -6.27
N LYS A 64 2.99 15.45 -6.46
CA LYS A 64 4.35 14.89 -6.58
C LYS A 64 4.99 14.55 -5.23
N GLN A 65 4.50 15.15 -4.15
CA GLN A 65 5.02 14.96 -2.79
C GLN A 65 3.88 14.82 -1.78
N TYR A 66 4.05 13.90 -0.83
CA TYR A 66 3.08 13.69 0.25
C TYR A 66 3.75 13.04 1.47
N PHE A 67 3.07 13.08 2.62
CA PHE A 67 3.50 12.38 3.84
C PHE A 67 2.63 11.17 4.13
N LEU A 68 3.27 10.07 4.54
CA LEU A 68 2.62 8.99 5.28
C LEU A 68 2.88 9.19 6.77
N HIS A 69 1.86 8.95 7.60
CA HIS A 69 1.91 9.24 9.04
C HIS A 69 1.79 7.96 9.88
N GLY A 70 2.89 7.61 10.55
CA GLY A 70 2.95 6.57 11.58
C GLY A 70 2.25 7.00 12.86
N ARG A 71 1.88 6.08 13.76
CA ARG A 71 1.02 6.34 14.93
C ARG A 71 1.45 7.56 15.77
N ALA A 72 2.75 7.81 15.94
CA ALA A 72 3.24 9.00 16.60
C ALA A 72 3.45 10.17 15.61
N ALA A 73 3.21 11.41 16.06
CA ALA A 73 3.15 12.58 15.15
C ALA A 73 4.48 12.88 14.47
N GLU A 74 5.58 12.63 15.18
CA GLU A 74 6.96 12.75 14.75
C GLU A 74 7.38 11.65 13.76
N ARG A 75 6.67 10.52 13.74
CA ARG A 75 6.98 9.39 12.85
C ARG A 75 6.24 9.54 11.53
N ARG A 76 6.76 10.35 10.61
CA ARG A 76 6.23 10.54 9.26
C ARG A 76 7.31 10.30 8.21
N VAL A 77 6.88 9.89 7.02
CA VAL A 77 7.75 9.59 5.87
C VAL A 77 7.32 10.44 4.68
N ARG A 78 8.26 11.14 4.04
CA ARG A 78 7.98 12.05 2.91
C ARG A 78 8.31 11.38 1.58
N PHE A 79 7.31 11.21 0.73
CA PHE A 79 7.46 10.67 -0.61
C PHE A 79 7.70 11.78 -1.65
N GLY A 80 8.41 11.44 -2.73
CA GLY A 80 8.69 12.37 -3.85
C GLY A 80 9.78 13.41 -3.56
N ALA A 81 10.59 13.14 -2.54
CA ALA A 81 11.49 14.09 -1.91
C ALA A 81 12.99 13.86 -2.19
N GLY A 82 13.32 12.78 -2.92
CA GLY A 82 14.69 12.29 -3.05
C GLY A 82 15.22 11.55 -1.80
N GLU A 83 14.37 11.38 -0.77
CA GLU A 83 14.70 10.62 0.43
C GLU A 83 14.75 9.13 0.13
N PHE A 84 15.75 8.44 0.68
CA PHE A 84 15.82 6.98 0.64
C PHE A 84 14.92 6.40 1.74
N ILE A 85 13.85 5.71 1.33
CA ILE A 85 12.86 5.14 2.24
C ILE A 85 13.05 3.64 2.27
N LEU A 86 13.48 3.11 3.41
CA LEU A 86 13.58 1.67 3.62
C LEU A 86 12.31 1.13 4.28
N VAL A 87 11.83 0.05 3.69
CA VAL A 87 10.53 -0.54 4.01
C VAL A 87 10.77 -2.02 4.34
N SER A 88 10.32 -2.47 5.51
CA SER A 88 10.43 -3.89 5.84
C SER A 88 9.36 -4.73 5.14
N SER A 89 9.59 -6.04 5.05
CA SER A 89 8.64 -6.97 4.43
C SER A 89 7.23 -6.83 5.03
N PRO A 90 6.16 -6.71 4.22
CA PRO A 90 4.78 -6.63 4.69
C PRO A 90 4.18 -7.96 5.18
N GLY A 91 4.90 -9.08 5.01
CA GLY A 91 4.51 -10.41 5.48
C GLY A 91 4.99 -11.54 4.56
N GLN A 92 5.63 -12.55 5.13
CA GLN A 92 6.11 -13.76 4.45
C GLN A 92 5.43 -15.00 5.02
N PHE A 93 5.22 -16.01 4.17
CA PHE A 93 4.57 -17.27 4.56
C PHE A 93 5.54 -18.32 5.11
N ALA A 94 6.83 -18.00 5.16
CA ALA A 94 7.85 -18.87 5.71
C ALA A 94 8.78 -18.07 6.63
N TRP A 95 9.16 -18.71 7.73
CA TRP A 95 10.14 -18.24 8.69
C TRP A 95 11.31 -19.21 8.69
N ILE A 96 12.54 -18.69 8.74
CA ILE A 96 13.76 -19.48 8.87
C ILE A 96 14.29 -19.19 10.27
N GLU A 97 14.55 -20.24 11.05
CA GLU A 97 15.15 -20.12 12.37
C GLU A 97 16.58 -19.57 12.31
N GLU A 98 17.08 -19.08 13.44
CA GLU A 98 18.40 -18.46 13.53
C GLU A 98 19.53 -19.38 13.04
N ASP A 99 19.41 -20.68 13.28
CA ASP A 99 20.38 -21.68 12.80
C ASP A 99 20.36 -21.92 11.28
N GLY A 100 19.37 -21.35 10.57
CA GLY A 100 19.21 -21.48 9.12
C GLY A 100 18.72 -22.84 8.64
N THR A 101 18.52 -23.81 9.54
CA THR A 101 18.25 -25.21 9.19
C THR A 101 16.76 -25.53 9.16
N VAL A 102 15.96 -24.83 9.98
CA VAL A 102 14.52 -25.06 10.08
C VAL A 102 13.76 -23.95 9.37
N ARG A 103 12.99 -24.34 8.35
CA ARG A 103 11.97 -23.50 7.73
C ARG A 103 10.60 -23.94 8.21
N ARG A 104 9.82 -23.01 8.77
CA ARG A 104 8.46 -23.28 9.25
C ARG A 104 7.48 -22.17 8.89
N GLU A 105 6.22 -22.41 9.17
CA GLU A 105 5.17 -21.39 9.12
C GLU A 105 5.38 -20.36 10.25
N PRO A 106 5.27 -19.05 9.97
CA PRO A 106 5.31 -18.03 11.01
C PRO A 106 4.03 -18.07 11.86
N ALA A 107 4.19 -17.83 13.15
CA ALA A 107 3.14 -17.67 14.12
C ALA A 107 3.02 -16.19 14.54
N LEU A 108 2.01 -15.87 15.35
CA LEU A 108 1.80 -14.53 15.89
C LEU A 108 3.03 -14.01 16.67
N ALA A 109 3.75 -14.90 17.36
CA ALA A 109 4.95 -14.53 18.09
C ALA A 109 6.03 -13.94 17.17
N ASP A 110 6.21 -14.49 15.98
CA ASP A 110 7.20 -14.03 15.00
C ASP A 110 6.81 -12.66 14.45
N THR A 111 5.53 -12.46 14.17
CA THR A 111 5.00 -11.14 13.75
C THR A 111 5.33 -10.08 14.80
N ARG A 112 5.02 -10.34 16.07
CA ARG A 112 5.29 -9.39 17.16
C ARG A 112 6.78 -9.16 17.40
N LEU A 113 7.61 -10.16 17.15
CA LEU A 113 9.06 -10.01 17.19
C LEU A 113 9.52 -9.09 16.06
N ALA A 114 9.08 -9.35 14.83
CA ALA A 114 9.40 -8.54 13.66
C ALA A 114 8.92 -7.08 13.80
N ASP A 115 7.71 -6.86 14.34
CA ASP A 115 7.18 -5.51 14.60
C ASP A 115 8.10 -4.71 15.52
N ARG A 116 8.60 -5.35 16.60
CA ARG A 116 9.53 -4.74 17.56
C ARG A 116 10.89 -4.45 16.93
N ILE A 117 11.40 -5.37 16.11
CA ILE A 117 12.66 -5.16 15.36
C ILE A 117 12.51 -3.98 14.39
N GLY A 118 11.41 -3.94 13.63
CA GLY A 118 11.10 -2.85 12.71
C GLY A 118 10.96 -1.49 13.41
N ASP A 119 10.37 -1.45 14.60
CA ASP A 119 10.28 -0.23 15.40
C ASP A 119 11.65 0.23 15.92
N ALA A 120 12.49 -0.71 16.38
CA ALA A 120 13.79 -0.41 16.99
C ALA A 120 14.86 0.07 15.97
N LEU A 121 14.84 -0.42 14.74
CA LEU A 121 15.84 -0.06 13.71
C LEU A 121 15.54 1.31 13.08
N GLU A 122 16.39 2.30 13.29
CA GLU A 122 16.16 3.69 12.83
C GLU A 122 16.06 3.80 11.30
N GLU A 123 16.76 2.93 10.59
CA GLU A 123 16.83 2.88 9.13
C GLU A 123 15.51 2.40 8.51
N ILE A 124 14.72 1.58 9.22
CA ILE A 124 13.40 1.15 8.74
C ILE A 124 12.40 2.30 8.96
N ASN A 125 12.00 2.94 7.86
CA ASN A 125 11.05 4.06 7.89
C ASN A 125 9.60 3.59 7.90
N ILE A 126 9.30 2.48 7.21
CA ILE A 126 7.97 1.88 7.12
C ILE A 126 8.04 0.41 7.54
N VAL A 127 7.25 0.05 8.54
CA VAL A 127 7.24 -1.28 9.14
C VAL A 127 6.09 -2.11 8.58
N GLY A 128 6.43 -3.23 7.97
CA GLY A 128 5.55 -4.37 7.75
C GLY A 128 5.85 -5.51 8.71
N GLY A 129 4.87 -6.40 8.92
CA GLY A 129 4.92 -7.44 9.95
C GLY A 129 5.93 -8.57 9.70
N MET A 130 6.66 -8.52 8.57
CA MET A 130 7.68 -9.43 8.04
C MET A 130 7.29 -10.91 7.93
N GLY A 131 6.74 -11.53 8.96
CA GLY A 131 6.09 -12.83 8.94
C GLY A 131 4.57 -12.70 8.91
N MET A 132 3.90 -13.62 8.25
CA MET A 132 2.44 -13.72 8.29
C MET A 132 2.04 -14.78 9.31
N ALA A 133 1.29 -14.39 10.35
CA ALA A 133 0.82 -15.31 11.39
C ALA A 133 -0.18 -16.35 10.84
N LEU A 134 0.32 -17.54 10.48
CA LEU A 134 -0.48 -18.61 9.86
C LEU A 134 -1.32 -19.39 10.88
N ASP A 135 -0.99 -19.28 12.17
CA ASP A 135 -1.80 -19.70 13.32
C ASP A 135 -3.09 -18.87 13.51
N ILE A 136 -3.26 -17.77 12.76
CA ILE A 136 -4.48 -16.97 12.73
C ILE A 136 -5.36 -17.37 11.53
N PRO A 137 -6.69 -17.53 11.72
CA PRO A 137 -7.60 -17.89 10.63
C PRO A 137 -7.53 -16.94 9.42
N ALA A 138 -7.42 -17.50 8.22
CA ALA A 138 -7.20 -16.75 6.98
C ALA A 138 -8.28 -15.68 6.69
N HIS A 139 -9.52 -15.88 7.14
CA HIS A 139 -10.60 -14.94 6.89
C HIS A 139 -10.45 -13.60 7.65
N CYS A 140 -9.70 -13.56 8.75
CA CYS A 140 -9.49 -12.35 9.56
C CYS A 140 -8.01 -11.94 9.71
N ARG A 141 -7.10 -12.76 9.18
CA ARG A 141 -5.66 -12.65 9.38
C ARG A 141 -5.11 -11.27 9.04
N ASP A 142 -5.37 -10.75 7.84
CA ASP A 142 -4.85 -9.44 7.40
C ASP A 142 -5.27 -8.26 8.30
N VAL A 143 -6.54 -8.22 8.71
CA VAL A 143 -7.05 -7.21 9.65
C VAL A 143 -6.41 -7.39 11.04
N PHE A 144 -6.22 -8.63 11.48
CA PHE A 144 -5.53 -8.94 12.73
C PHE A 144 -4.07 -8.47 12.70
N MET A 145 -3.35 -8.79 11.61
CA MET A 145 -1.98 -8.36 11.37
C MET A 145 -1.86 -6.84 11.36
N ALA A 146 -2.79 -6.13 10.72
CA ALA A 146 -2.83 -4.67 10.74
C ALA A 146 -2.98 -4.11 12.16
N ALA A 147 -3.79 -4.76 13.00
CA ALA A 147 -3.98 -4.35 14.38
C ALA A 147 -2.72 -4.61 15.24
N GLU A 148 -2.01 -5.73 15.02
CA GLU A 148 -0.76 -6.03 15.73
C GLU A 148 0.35 -5.04 15.35
N LEU A 149 0.53 -4.74 14.06
CA LEU A 149 1.49 -3.75 13.58
C LEU A 149 1.33 -2.39 14.26
N VAL A 150 0.09 -1.89 14.32
CA VAL A 150 -0.18 -0.58 14.93
C VAL A 150 0.07 -0.58 16.45
N LYS A 151 -0.05 -1.74 17.13
CA LYS A 151 0.31 -1.88 18.53
C LYS A 151 1.84 -1.98 18.70
N GLY A 152 2.50 -2.71 17.82
CA GLY A 152 3.92 -3.05 17.89
C GLY A 152 4.87 -1.93 17.50
N THR A 153 4.43 -0.97 16.68
CA THR A 153 5.25 0.17 16.27
C THR A 153 4.51 1.51 16.37
N SER A 154 5.29 2.59 16.48
CA SER A 154 4.81 3.97 16.33
C SER A 154 5.04 4.55 14.93
N LYS A 155 5.77 3.84 14.07
CA LYS A 155 6.13 4.25 12.70
C LYS A 155 4.99 4.07 11.71
N VAL A 156 5.24 4.47 10.46
CA VAL A 156 4.31 4.20 9.35
C VAL A 156 4.25 2.69 9.16
N THR A 157 3.04 2.14 9.04
CA THR A 157 2.83 0.71 8.88
C THR A 157 2.33 0.37 7.48
N GLN A 158 2.76 -0.77 6.95
CA GLN A 158 2.17 -1.38 5.75
C GLN A 158 1.76 -2.82 6.02
N VAL A 159 0.70 -3.29 5.36
CA VAL A 159 0.19 -4.66 5.54
C VAL A 159 -0.42 -5.15 4.24
N TRP A 160 -0.32 -6.45 3.99
CA TRP A 160 -1.08 -7.10 2.92
C TRP A 160 -2.53 -7.29 3.34
N ILE A 161 -3.45 -6.84 2.49
CA ILE A 161 -4.88 -7.08 2.64
C ILE A 161 -5.31 -7.95 1.47
N SER A 162 -5.81 -9.15 1.77
CA SER A 162 -6.39 -10.02 0.78
C SER A 162 -7.88 -9.69 0.70
N GLY A 163 -8.48 -9.47 -0.47
CA GLY A 163 -9.94 -9.26 -0.60
C GLY A 163 -10.48 -7.85 -0.28
N GLY A 164 -11.52 -7.46 -1.04
CA GLY A 164 -12.12 -6.12 -0.99
C GLY A 164 -12.99 -5.85 0.24
N ASP A 165 -13.68 -6.87 0.74
CA ASP A 165 -14.55 -6.83 1.92
C ASP A 165 -13.80 -6.44 3.21
N ARG A 166 -12.53 -6.84 3.31
CA ARG A 166 -11.66 -6.60 4.47
C ARG A 166 -11.06 -5.19 4.50
N ARG A 167 -11.06 -4.47 3.37
CA ARG A 167 -10.61 -3.06 3.30
C ARG A 167 -11.39 -2.17 4.26
N ALA A 168 -12.70 -2.35 4.37
CA ALA A 168 -13.54 -1.56 5.28
C ALA A 168 -13.13 -1.74 6.75
N SER A 169 -12.82 -2.96 7.16
CA SER A 169 -12.33 -3.27 8.51
C SER A 169 -10.95 -2.68 8.79
N PHE A 170 -10.05 -2.76 7.81
CA PHE A 170 -8.76 -2.07 7.88
C PHE A 170 -8.94 -0.55 8.04
N TRP A 171 -9.78 0.07 7.20
CA TRP A 171 -10.06 1.51 7.30
C TRP A 171 -10.66 1.91 8.64
N ARG A 172 -11.51 1.06 9.24
CA ARG A 172 -12.00 1.28 10.62
C ARG A 172 -10.85 1.28 11.63
N CYS A 173 -9.91 0.35 11.51
CA CYS A 173 -8.73 0.31 12.38
C CYS A 173 -7.86 1.57 12.21
N ALA A 174 -7.54 1.94 10.96
CA ALA A 174 -6.76 3.14 10.65
C ALA A 174 -7.43 4.43 11.16
N ARG A 175 -8.75 4.57 10.97
CA ARG A 175 -9.53 5.73 11.44
C ARG A 175 -9.55 5.83 12.96
N ARG A 176 -9.69 4.72 13.69
CA ARG A 176 -9.63 4.73 15.16
C ARG A 176 -8.27 5.21 15.66
N CYS A 177 -7.20 4.74 15.02
CA CYS A 177 -5.84 5.16 15.38
C CYS A 177 -5.61 6.64 15.07
N ALA A 178 -6.11 7.15 13.94
CA ALA A 178 -6.07 8.57 13.61
C ALA A 178 -6.93 9.44 14.56
N ALA A 179 -8.12 8.96 14.95
CA ALA A 179 -9.01 9.67 15.87
C ALA A 179 -8.42 9.78 17.29
N ALA A 180 -7.72 8.75 17.77
CA ALA A 180 -6.98 8.79 19.03
C ALA A 180 -5.91 9.91 19.04
N ARG A 181 -5.30 10.21 17.88
CA ARG A 181 -4.36 11.34 17.74
C ARG A 181 -5.03 12.70 17.80
N ARG A 182 -6.20 12.88 17.18
CA ARG A 182 -6.91 14.17 17.20
C ARG A 182 -7.29 14.62 18.61
N ARG A 183 -7.37 13.68 19.57
CA ARG A 183 -7.61 13.98 20.99
C ARG A 183 -6.36 14.45 21.75
N THR A 184 -5.16 14.20 21.21
CA THR A 184 -3.87 14.49 21.87
C THR A 184 -3.05 15.56 21.16
N ALA A 185 -3.26 15.79 19.87
CA ALA A 185 -2.64 16.88 19.11
C ALA A 185 -3.72 17.66 18.34
N GLY A 186 -3.88 18.94 18.68
CA GLY A 186 -4.78 19.84 17.97
C GLY A 186 -4.35 20.01 16.51
N SER A 187 -5.31 19.82 15.60
CA SER A 187 -5.25 20.15 14.16
C SER A 187 -4.12 19.55 13.31
N LEU A 188 -4.44 18.56 12.45
CA LEU A 188 -4.29 18.64 10.98
C LEU A 188 -4.57 17.29 10.27
N CYS A 189 -4.90 17.45 8.99
CA CYS A 189 -5.49 16.56 8.01
C CYS A 189 -4.82 15.18 7.86
N CYS A 190 -5.62 14.11 7.85
CA CYS A 190 -5.19 12.80 7.35
C CYS A 190 -5.39 12.78 5.84
N THR A 191 -4.34 12.40 5.10
CA THR A 191 -4.40 12.06 3.68
C THR A 191 -5.43 10.96 3.45
N ALA A 192 -6.63 11.36 3.05
CA ALA A 192 -7.62 10.52 2.44
C ALA A 192 -7.72 10.99 0.99
N LEU A 193 -7.14 10.22 0.07
CA LEU A 193 -7.68 10.15 -1.28
C LEU A 193 -9.04 9.45 -1.14
N SER A 194 -10.05 10.20 -0.70
CA SER A 194 -11.43 9.89 -1.02
C SER A 194 -11.70 10.50 -2.38
N SER A 195 -11.90 9.66 -3.38
CA SER A 195 -12.60 10.04 -4.59
C SER A 195 -13.93 10.69 -4.21
N ARG A 196 -14.06 11.99 -4.48
CA ARG A 196 -15.35 12.57 -4.84
C ARG A 196 -15.56 12.37 -6.33
#